data_AF-A0A174DZ55-F1
#
_entry.id   AF-A0A174DZ55-F1
#
_cell.length_a   1.000
_cell.length_b   1.000
_cell.length_c   1.000
_cell.angle_alpha   90.00
_cell.angle_beta   90.00
_cell.angle_gamma   90.00
#
_symmetry.space_group_name_H-M   'P 1'
#
loop_
_entity.id
_entity.type
_entity.pdbx_description
1 polymer ?
#
loop_
_entity_poly.entity_id
_entity_poly.type
_entity_poly.pdbx_seq_one_letter_code
_entity_poly.pdbx_strand_id
1 'polypeptide(L)'
;MALFCLRENPRSLFNGAFMIKNTTKRQKLGWVIFIVYLIFLAYFLFFSEDFGRGSHLQEEYAYNLVPFKEIRRFIVYWHVVGIRSFLLNIVGNVVGFMPFGFFLPVISRRSRHWYNTVLLSFLFSLCIETVQLVWKVGSFDVDDMILNTLGGLLGFVFYKIVQTIRVRRKRRAAAEKSILH
;
A
#
# COMPACT_ATOMS: atom_id res chain seq x y z
N MET A 1 9.67 -4.00 -35.47
CA MET A 1 8.24 -4.26 -35.19
C MET A 1 8.05 -5.77 -35.11
N ALA A 2 8.43 -6.38 -33.99
CA ALA A 2 8.36 -7.83 -33.81
C ALA A 2 8.19 -8.15 -32.31
N LEU A 3 7.28 -9.09 -32.03
CA LEU A 3 7.06 -9.78 -30.77
C LEU A 3 6.25 -9.05 -29.68
N PHE A 4 5.08 -8.57 -30.09
CA PHE A 4 3.88 -8.54 -29.25
C PHE A 4 3.29 -9.96 -29.13
N CYS A 5 4.07 -10.91 -28.60
CA CYS A 5 3.68 -12.31 -28.47
C CYS A 5 4.09 -12.88 -27.11
N LEU A 6 3.48 -12.35 -26.05
CA LEU A 6 3.23 -13.13 -24.83
C LEU A 6 1.73 -13.33 -24.73
N ARG A 7 1.26 -14.30 -25.51
CA ARG A 7 -0.05 -14.95 -25.45
C ARG A 7 -0.45 -15.17 -23.98
N GLU A 8 -1.35 -14.34 -23.47
CA GLU A 8 -2.06 -14.63 -22.23
C GLU A 8 -2.91 -15.89 -22.47
N ASN A 9 -2.58 -16.95 -21.75
CA ASN A 9 -3.27 -18.23 -21.84
C ASN A 9 -4.62 -18.11 -21.11
N PRO A 10 -5.78 -18.22 -21.80
CA PRO A 10 -7.09 -18.01 -21.18
C PRO A 10 -7.46 -19.08 -20.14
N ARG A 11 -6.67 -20.17 -20.02
CA ARG A 11 -6.87 -21.20 -18.99
C ARG A 11 -6.38 -20.80 -17.59
N SER A 12 -5.71 -19.66 -17.43
CA SER A 12 -5.28 -19.20 -16.10
C SER A 12 -6.35 -18.45 -15.30
N LEU A 13 -7.52 -18.16 -15.90
CA LEU A 13 -8.61 -17.44 -15.24
C LEU A 13 -9.37 -18.28 -14.21
N PHE A 14 -9.39 -19.61 -14.36
CA PHE A 14 -10.17 -20.52 -13.50
C PHE A 14 -9.40 -21.14 -12.32
N ASN A 15 -8.08 -21.01 -12.27
CA ASN A 15 -7.25 -21.59 -11.20
C ASN A 15 -6.89 -20.58 -10.09
N GLY A 16 -7.70 -19.52 -9.94
CA GLY A 16 -7.48 -18.45 -8.96
C GLY A 16 -7.89 -18.80 -7.53
N ALA A 17 -8.65 -19.88 -7.33
CA ALA A 17 -9.00 -20.37 -6.02
C ALA A 17 -7.97 -21.44 -5.60
N PHE A 18 -7.15 -21.11 -4.61
CA PHE A 18 -6.29 -22.06 -3.90
C PHE A 18 -5.02 -22.54 -4.65
N MET A 19 -4.13 -21.61 -5.00
CA MET A 19 -2.76 -21.96 -5.39
C MET A 19 -1.81 -22.08 -4.16
N ILE A 20 -2.28 -22.74 -3.09
CA ILE A 20 -1.45 -23.23 -1.97
C ILE A 20 -1.23 -24.72 -2.15
N LYS A 21 -0.50 -25.13 -3.20
CA LYS A 21 0.14 -26.44 -3.22
C LYS A 21 1.59 -26.24 -3.68
N ASN A 22 2.51 -26.55 -2.78
CA ASN A 22 3.98 -26.46 -2.88
C ASN A 22 4.62 -25.06 -2.79
N THR A 23 4.29 -24.29 -1.76
CA THR A 23 5.04 -23.06 -1.40
C THR A 23 6.44 -23.41 -0.88
N THR A 24 7.48 -22.92 -1.56
CA THR A 24 8.88 -23.08 -1.13
C THR A 24 9.11 -22.44 0.25
N LYS A 25 10.10 -22.91 1.03
CA LYS A 25 10.43 -22.35 2.36
C LYS A 25 10.57 -20.82 2.34
N ARG A 26 11.17 -20.27 1.28
CA ARG A 26 11.34 -18.82 1.08
C ARG A 26 10.03 -18.07 0.85
N GLN A 27 9.05 -18.68 0.17
CA GLN A 27 7.73 -18.08 -0.02
C GLN A 27 6.91 -18.08 1.26
N LYS A 28 6.99 -19.16 2.06
CA LYS A 28 6.35 -19.19 3.40
C LYS A 28 6.91 -18.10 4.30
N LEU A 29 8.23 -17.94 4.34
CA LEU A 29 8.88 -16.85 5.09
C LEU A 29 8.43 -15.47 4.60
N GLY A 30 8.34 -15.25 3.28
CA GLY A 30 7.86 -13.98 2.73
C GLY A 30 6.42 -13.64 3.15
N TRP A 31 5.54 -14.64 3.20
CA TRP A 31 4.18 -14.46 3.73
C TRP A 31 4.16 -14.12 5.21
N VAL A 32 4.99 -14.78 6.03
CA VAL A 32 5.10 -14.48 7.46
C VAL A 32 5.56 -13.03 7.67
N ILE A 33 6.62 -12.61 6.97
CA ILE A 33 7.12 -11.22 7.04
C ILE A 33 6.03 -10.23 6.61
N PHE A 34 5.30 -10.54 5.54
CA PHE A 34 4.22 -9.67 5.06
C PHE A 34 3.07 -9.57 6.07
N ILE A 35 2.67 -10.67 6.70
CA ILE A 35 1.63 -10.66 7.74
C ILE A 35 2.10 -9.87 8.97
N VAL A 36 3.33 -10.07 9.43
CA VAL A 36 3.91 -9.30 10.55
C VAL A 36 3.93 -7.81 10.21
N TYR A 37 4.31 -7.46 8.97
CA TYR A 37 4.25 -6.09 8.48
C TYR A 37 2.82 -5.54 8.46
N LEU A 38 1.82 -6.31 8.04
CA LEU A 38 0.42 -5.87 8.06
C LEU A 38 -0.08 -5.59 9.48
N ILE A 39 0.30 -6.42 10.44
CA ILE A 39 -0.02 -6.20 11.87
C ILE A 39 0.64 -4.92 12.35
N PHE A 40 1.92 -4.73 12.04
CA PHE A 40 2.64 -3.49 12.40
C PHE A 40 2.05 -2.26 11.73
N LEU A 41 1.66 -2.35 10.46
CA LEU A 41 1.02 -1.26 9.72
C LEU A 41 -0.33 -0.90 10.32
N ALA A 42 -1.17 -1.89 10.61
CA ALA A 42 -2.45 -1.68 11.29
C ALA A 42 -2.21 -1.03 12.66
N TYR A 43 -1.31 -1.58 13.48
CA TYR A 43 -0.95 -0.98 14.77
C TYR A 43 -0.48 0.48 14.63
N PHE A 44 0.41 0.76 13.67
CA PHE A 44 0.89 2.10 13.40
C PHE A 44 -0.24 3.06 13.03
N LEU A 45 -1.19 2.64 12.19
CA LEU A 45 -2.32 3.47 11.78
C LEU A 45 -3.23 3.79 12.99
N PHE A 46 -3.59 2.77 13.77
CA PHE A 46 -4.37 2.97 15.01
C PHE A 46 -3.67 3.91 15.98
N PHE A 47 -2.39 3.66 16.25
CA PHE A 47 -1.65 4.38 17.27
C PHE A 47 -1.16 5.75 16.81
N SER A 48 -1.08 5.99 15.49
CA SER A 48 -0.70 7.30 14.96
C SER A 48 -1.75 8.37 15.27
N GLU A 49 -3.03 7.99 15.43
CA GLU A 49 -4.05 8.88 15.97
C GLU A 49 -3.77 9.23 17.45
N ASP A 50 -3.46 8.21 18.26
CA ASP A 50 -3.18 8.35 19.69
C ASP A 50 -1.88 9.14 20.00
N PHE A 51 -0.82 8.97 19.21
CA PHE A 51 0.53 9.46 19.53
C PHE A 51 0.87 10.87 19.04
N GLY A 52 0.06 11.48 18.18
CA GLY A 52 0.47 12.78 17.60
C GLY A 52 -0.52 13.52 16.71
N ARG A 53 -1.72 12.99 16.47
CA ARG A 53 -2.77 13.70 15.71
C ARG A 53 -3.77 14.43 16.61
N GLY A 54 -3.93 13.97 17.85
CA GLY A 54 -4.72 14.61 18.90
C GLY A 54 -3.91 15.54 19.81
N SER A 55 -3.26 16.57 19.29
CA SER A 55 -2.66 17.59 20.18
C SER A 55 -3.74 18.43 20.86
N HIS A 56 -4.07 18.05 22.10
CA HIS A 56 -4.35 18.90 23.27
C HIS A 56 -5.13 20.22 23.12
N LEU A 57 -6.10 20.35 22.22
CA LEU A 57 -7.10 21.41 22.30
C LEU A 57 -8.48 20.86 21.95
N GLN A 58 -9.25 20.67 23.02
CA GLN A 58 -10.71 20.49 23.10
C GLN A 58 -11.34 19.27 22.41
N GLU A 59 -11.80 18.39 23.31
CA GLU A 59 -13.01 17.59 23.22
C GLU A 59 -13.90 17.84 22.01
N GLU A 60 -13.95 16.88 21.10
CA GLU A 60 -15.19 16.27 20.65
C GLU A 60 -14.84 14.99 19.89
N TYR A 61 -15.59 13.91 20.16
CA TYR A 61 -15.66 12.72 19.30
C TYR A 61 -16.21 13.14 17.92
N ALA A 62 -15.35 13.77 17.11
CA ALA A 62 -15.73 14.38 15.85
C ALA A 62 -15.42 13.42 14.71
N TYR A 63 -16.47 12.76 14.21
CA TYR A 63 -16.46 12.08 12.92
C TYR A 63 -15.91 13.02 11.83
N ASN A 64 -14.72 12.76 11.28
CA ASN A 64 -14.12 13.58 10.21
C ASN A 64 -14.51 13.09 8.81
N LEU A 65 -15.79 13.26 8.47
CA LEU A 65 -16.35 12.89 7.16
C LEU A 65 -16.06 13.91 6.05
N VAL A 66 -15.41 15.02 6.37
CA VAL A 66 -15.15 16.11 5.41
C VAL A 66 -13.78 15.88 4.76
N PRO A 67 -13.72 15.54 3.47
CA PRO A 67 -12.43 15.46 2.77
C PRO A 67 -11.74 16.83 2.76
N PHE A 68 -10.41 16.82 2.86
CA PHE A 68 -9.49 17.96 2.94
C PHE A 68 -9.60 18.79 4.23
N LYS A 69 -10.17 18.23 5.31
CA LYS A 69 -10.29 18.93 6.59
C LYS A 69 -8.93 19.19 7.21
N GLU A 70 -7.99 18.24 7.13
CA GLU A 70 -6.63 18.43 7.67
C GLU A 70 -5.87 19.51 6.89
N ILE A 71 -6.04 19.56 5.57
CA ILE A 71 -5.48 20.63 4.73
C ILE A 71 -6.08 21.99 5.11
N ARG A 72 -7.40 22.07 5.33
CA ARG A 72 -8.05 23.32 5.77
C ARG A 72 -7.62 23.72 7.19
N ARG A 73 -7.51 22.76 8.12
CA ARG A 73 -7.05 22.98 9.48
C ARG A 73 -5.60 23.45 9.49
N PHE A 74 -4.76 22.89 8.65
CA PHE A 74 -3.39 23.33 8.46
C PHE A 74 -3.31 24.75 7.88
N ILE A 75 -4.13 25.09 6.89
CA ILE A 75 -4.17 26.45 6.32
C ILE A 75 -4.65 27.48 7.35
N VAL A 76 -5.65 27.15 8.17
CA VAL A 76 -6.25 28.09 9.14
C VAL A 76 -5.47 28.17 10.45
N TYR A 77 -4.92 27.05 10.93
CA TYR A 77 -4.25 26.93 12.23
C TYR A 77 -2.76 26.55 12.09
N TRP A 78 -2.13 26.95 10.97
CA TRP A 78 -0.73 26.62 10.65
C TRP A 78 0.24 26.89 11.82
N HIS A 79 0.02 27.99 12.54
CA HIS A 79 0.84 28.42 13.68
C HIS A 79 0.74 27.50 14.90
N VAL A 80 -0.33 26.70 15.04
CA VAL A 80 -0.61 25.85 16.20
C VAL A 80 -0.39 24.37 15.90
N VAL A 81 -0.76 23.90 14.70
CA VAL A 81 -0.63 22.48 14.29
C VAL A 81 0.83 22.08 14.08
N GLY A 82 1.64 23.01 13.57
CA GLY A 82 3.05 22.79 13.26
C GLY A 82 3.25 21.96 11.98
N ILE A 83 4.12 22.44 11.10
CA ILE A 83 4.41 21.78 9.81
C ILE A 83 4.93 20.34 9.95
N ARG A 84 5.59 20.02 11.07
CA ARG A 84 6.13 18.68 11.32
C ARG A 84 5.01 17.64 11.46
N SER A 85 3.97 17.94 12.23
CA SER A 85 2.86 17.02 12.47
C SER A 85 2.07 16.75 11.18
N PHE A 86 1.79 17.81 10.41
CA PHE A 86 1.12 17.70 9.11
C PHE A 86 1.94 16.86 8.11
N LEU A 87 3.25 17.12 7.99
CA LEU A 87 4.12 16.34 7.13
C LEU A 87 4.23 14.87 7.58
N LEU A 88 4.31 14.62 8.89
CA LEU A 88 4.34 13.25 9.42
C LEU A 88 3.05 12.50 9.12
N ASN A 89 1.89 13.15 9.11
CA ASN A 89 0.62 12.50 8.71
C ASN A 89 0.63 12.10 7.24
N ILE A 90 0.94 13.05 6.35
CA ILE A 90 0.97 12.79 4.91
C ILE A 90 2.02 11.73 4.58
N VAL A 91 3.25 11.94 5.04
CA VAL A 91 4.37 11.06 4.72
C VAL A 91 4.20 9.71 5.41
N GLY A 92 3.75 9.67 6.67
CA GLY A 92 3.56 8.42 7.43
C GLY A 92 2.54 7.49 6.77
N ASN A 93 1.39 8.02 6.35
CA ASN A 93 0.35 7.24 5.68
C ASN A 93 0.80 6.73 4.30
N VAL A 94 1.37 7.62 3.48
CA VAL A 94 1.87 7.27 2.15
C VAL A 94 3.00 6.23 2.24
N VAL A 95 4.04 6.50 3.04
CA VAL A 95 5.20 5.62 3.20
C VAL A 95 4.79 4.30 3.86
N GLY A 96 3.87 4.34 4.83
CA GLY A 96 3.31 3.16 5.48
C GLY A 96 2.69 2.20 4.48
N PHE A 97 1.94 2.68 3.48
CA PHE A 97 1.29 1.87 2.45
C PHE A 97 2.15 1.51 1.24
N MET A 98 3.32 2.14 1.05
CA MET A 98 4.22 1.82 -0.07
C MET A 98 4.67 0.34 -0.09
N PRO A 99 5.13 -0.27 1.02
CA PRO A 99 5.46 -1.69 1.02
C PRO A 99 4.25 -2.58 0.72
N PHE A 100 3.06 -2.23 1.23
CA PHE A 100 1.81 -2.91 0.91
C PHE A 100 1.55 -2.95 -0.60
N GLY A 101 1.61 -1.79 -1.26
CA GLY A 101 1.46 -1.66 -2.71
C GLY A 101 2.53 -2.40 -3.53
N PHE A 102 3.75 -2.51 -2.99
CA PHE A 102 4.86 -3.26 -3.62
C PHE A 102 4.68 -4.77 -3.52
N PHE A 103 4.29 -5.28 -2.35
CA PHE A 103 4.21 -6.74 -2.09
C PHE A 103 2.98 -7.39 -2.71
N LEU A 104 1.86 -6.67 -2.83
CA LEU A 104 0.63 -7.14 -3.47
C LEU A 104 0.84 -7.84 -4.83
N PRO A 105 1.48 -7.22 -5.84
CA PRO A 105 1.74 -7.86 -7.14
C PRO A 105 2.83 -8.95 -7.12
N VAL A 106 3.64 -9.01 -6.06
CA VAL A 106 4.63 -10.08 -5.83
C VAL A 106 3.91 -11.36 -5.40
N ILE A 107 2.92 -11.20 -4.52
CA ILE A 107 2.19 -12.30 -3.87
C ILE A 107 1.02 -12.77 -4.73
N SER A 108 0.27 -11.84 -5.32
CA SER A 108 -0.89 -12.13 -6.16
C SER A 108 -0.62 -11.77 -7.62
N ARG A 109 -0.83 -12.72 -8.53
CA ARG A 109 -0.76 -12.45 -9.98
C ARG A 109 -1.84 -11.47 -10.42
N ARG A 110 -3.01 -11.50 -9.79
CA ARG A 110 -4.13 -10.61 -10.11
C ARG A 110 -3.80 -9.16 -9.77
N SER A 111 -3.05 -8.94 -8.69
CA SER A 111 -2.61 -7.59 -8.27
C SER A 111 -1.48 -7.01 -9.12
N ARG A 112 -1.04 -7.67 -10.20
CA ARG A 112 -0.07 -7.11 -11.16
C ARG A 112 -0.65 -5.99 -12.03
N HIS A 113 -1.98 -5.86 -12.05
CA HIS A 113 -2.64 -4.70 -12.63
C HIS A 113 -2.76 -3.60 -11.57
N TRP A 114 -2.43 -2.37 -11.96
CA TRP A 114 -2.38 -1.22 -11.06
C TRP A 114 -3.72 -1.00 -10.34
N TYR A 115 -4.84 -1.15 -11.04
CA TYR A 115 -6.18 -0.95 -10.48
C TYR A 115 -6.52 -1.93 -9.37
N ASN A 116 -6.02 -3.16 -9.42
CA ASN A 116 -6.25 -4.14 -8.35
C ASN A 116 -5.45 -3.78 -7.09
N THR A 117 -4.22 -3.29 -7.25
CA THR A 117 -3.43 -2.81 -6.10
C THR A 117 -4.06 -1.57 -5.47
N VAL A 118 -4.50 -0.62 -6.30
CA VAL A 118 -5.18 0.60 -5.83
C VAL A 118 -6.46 0.24 -5.10
N LEU A 119 -7.31 -0.61 -5.68
CA LEU A 119 -8.56 -1.05 -5.06
C LEU A 119 -8.31 -1.78 -3.73
N LEU A 120 -7.33 -2.69 -3.67
CA LEU A 120 -7.01 -3.39 -2.43
C LEU A 120 -6.41 -2.46 -1.37
N SER A 121 -5.67 -1.42 -1.77
CA SER A 121 -5.15 -0.41 -0.83
C SER A 121 -6.28 0.44 -0.26
N PHE A 122 -7.21 0.86 -1.11
CA PHE A 122 -8.42 1.57 -0.70
C PHE A 122 -9.28 0.72 0.24
N LEU A 123 -9.58 -0.53 -0.13
CA LEU A 123 -10.41 -1.43 0.68
C LEU A 123 -9.75 -1.76 2.02
N PHE A 124 -8.43 -1.95 2.04
CA PHE A 124 -7.70 -2.21 3.28
C PHE A 124 -7.72 -0.98 4.19
N SER A 125 -7.47 0.21 3.65
CA SER A 125 -7.58 1.45 4.42
C SER A 125 -9.00 1.66 4.93
N LEU A 126 -10.02 1.49 4.08
CA LEU A 126 -11.43 1.58 4.47
C LEU A 126 -11.77 0.60 5.60
N CYS A 127 -11.24 -0.62 5.55
CA CYS A 127 -11.43 -1.60 6.61
C CYS A 127 -10.83 -1.12 7.94
N ILE A 128 -9.63 -0.55 7.92
CA ILE A 128 -8.96 0.01 9.11
C ILE A 128 -9.79 1.16 9.70
N GLU A 129 -10.16 2.15 8.88
CA GLU A 129 -10.98 3.29 9.29
C GLU A 129 -12.34 2.83 9.87
N THR A 130 -12.96 1.82 9.26
CA THR A 130 -14.23 1.26 9.73
C THR A 130 -14.07 0.57 11.09
N VAL A 131 -12.97 -0.15 11.31
CA VAL A 131 -12.70 -0.80 12.61
C VAL A 131 -12.44 0.27 13.68
N GLN A 132 -11.64 1.29 13.39
CA GLN A 132 -11.41 2.42 14.31
C GLN A 132 -12.73 3.09 14.69
N LEU A 133 -13.61 3.30 13.72
CA LEU A 133 -14.94 3.87 13.91
C LEU A 133 -15.85 3.01 14.79
N VAL A 134 -15.94 1.71 14.51
CA VAL A 134 -16.81 0.78 15.25
C VAL A 134 -16.34 0.61 16.69
N TRP A 135 -15.03 0.55 16.91
CA TRP A 135 -14.44 0.37 18.23
C TRP A 135 -14.35 1.69 19.01
N LYS A 136 -14.67 2.82 18.39
CA LYS A 136 -14.57 4.17 18.97
C LYS A 136 -13.17 4.49 19.51
N VAL A 137 -12.16 3.84 18.94
CA VAL A 137 -10.74 4.02 19.27
C VAL A 137 -10.14 5.17 18.46
N GLY A 138 -10.79 5.55 17.35
CA GLY A 138 -10.27 6.54 16.40
C GLY A 138 -11.34 7.31 15.65
N SER A 139 -10.91 8.20 14.75
CA SER A 139 -11.79 8.94 13.84
C SER A 139 -11.74 8.31 12.45
N PHE A 140 -12.89 8.18 11.79
CA PHE A 140 -12.91 7.86 10.37
C PHE A 140 -12.39 9.07 9.58
N ASP A 141 -11.23 8.94 8.92
CA ASP A 141 -10.58 10.01 8.16
C ASP A 141 -10.45 9.67 6.66
N VAL A 142 -11.17 10.43 5.84
CA VAL A 142 -11.14 10.28 4.38
C VAL A 142 -9.79 10.69 3.79
N ASP A 143 -9.10 11.67 4.38
CA ASP A 143 -7.79 12.13 3.93
C ASP A 143 -6.75 11.01 4.10
N ASP A 144 -6.81 10.27 5.21
CA ASP A 144 -5.96 9.11 5.46
C ASP A 144 -6.20 7.98 4.46
N MET A 145 -7.46 7.69 4.15
CA MET A 145 -7.82 6.74 3.07
C MET A 145 -7.23 7.13 1.71
N ILE A 146 -7.25 8.42 1.37
CA ILE A 146 -6.67 8.93 0.12
C ILE A 146 -5.14 8.77 0.14
N LEU A 147 -4.48 9.18 1.23
CA LEU A 147 -3.03 9.08 1.39
C LEU A 147 -2.54 7.64 1.36
N ASN A 148 -3.24 6.73 2.02
CA ASN A 148 -2.95 5.29 2.03
C ASN A 148 -3.13 4.68 0.64
N THR A 149 -4.18 5.07 -0.08
CA THR A 149 -4.40 4.64 -1.47
C THR A 149 -3.28 5.14 -2.40
N LEU A 150 -2.83 6.39 -2.19
CA LEU A 150 -1.69 6.97 -2.91
C LEU A 150 -0.38 6.22 -2.58
N GLY A 151 -0.15 5.88 -1.32
CA GLY A 151 0.97 5.03 -0.90
C GLY A 151 0.97 3.69 -1.61
N GLY A 152 -0.18 3.03 -1.69
CA GLY A 152 -0.36 1.78 -2.43
C GLY A 152 -0.04 1.91 -3.92
N LEU A 153 -0.47 3.00 -4.56
CA LEU A 153 -0.13 3.31 -5.96
C LEU A 153 1.37 3.52 -6.15
N LEU A 154 2.02 4.31 -5.30
CA LEU A 154 3.47 4.56 -5.37
C LEU A 154 4.27 3.27 -5.13
N GLY A 155 3.84 2.44 -4.19
CA GLY A 155 4.39 1.10 -3.97
C GLY A 155 4.30 0.20 -5.22
N PHE A 156 3.17 0.23 -5.91
CA PHE A 156 2.99 -0.49 -7.18
C PHE A 156 3.93 0.02 -8.28
N VAL A 157 4.06 1.35 -8.42
CA VAL A 157 5.00 1.97 -9.37
C VAL A 157 6.42 1.51 -9.08
N PHE A 158 6.82 1.50 -7.80
CA PHE A 158 8.13 0.98 -7.40
C PHE A 158 8.32 -0.49 -7.77
N TYR A 159 7.31 -1.34 -7.56
CA TYR A 159 7.32 -2.73 -8.02
C TYR A 159 7.56 -2.84 -9.53
N LYS A 160 6.87 -2.03 -10.33
CA LYS A 160 7.03 -2.02 -11.80
C LYS A 160 8.44 -1.62 -12.22
N ILE A 161 9.04 -0.64 -11.57
CA ILE A 161 10.44 -0.23 -11.81
C ILE A 161 11.38 -1.40 -11.54
N VAL A 162 11.28 -2.03 -10.36
CA VAL A 162 12.13 -3.16 -9.96
C VAL A 162 11.98 -4.35 -10.92
N GLN A 163 10.76 -4.70 -11.32
CA GLN A 163 10.53 -5.78 -12.27
C GLN A 163 11.11 -5.47 -13.65
N THR A 164 10.97 -4.23 -14.12
CA THR A 164 11.51 -3.81 -15.42
C THR A 164 13.03 -3.93 -15.44
N ILE A 165 13.70 -3.48 -14.38
CA ILE A 165 15.16 -3.61 -14.23
C ILE A 165 15.57 -5.08 -14.18
N ARG A 166 14.88 -5.91 -13.40
CA ARG A 166 15.17 -7.35 -13.28
C ARG A 166 15.04 -8.08 -14.61
N VAL A 167 13.99 -7.82 -15.37
CA VAL A 167 13.78 -8.42 -16.69
C VAL A 167 14.87 -7.98 -17.68
N ARG A 168 15.23 -6.68 -17.67
CA ARG A 168 16.31 -6.16 -18.52
C ARG A 168 17.66 -6.82 -18.21
N ARG A 169 18.02 -6.97 -16.94
CA ARG A 169 19.26 -7.66 -16.51
C ARG A 169 19.28 -9.12 -16.95
N LYS A 170 18.18 -9.85 -16.76
CA LYS A 170 18.08 -11.26 -17.18
C LYS A 170 18.23 -11.42 -18.70
N ARG A 171 17.65 -10.51 -19.49
CA ARG A 171 17.79 -10.50 -20.96
C ARG A 171 19.23 -10.22 -21.40
N ARG A 172 19.90 -9.25 -20.77
CA ARG A 172 21.32 -8.95 -21.04
C ARG A 172 22.22 -10.16 -20.76
N ALA A 173 22.07 -10.78 -19.59
CA ALA A 173 22.84 -11.97 -19.23
C ALA A 173 22.57 -13.18 -20.15
N ALA A 174 21.34 -13.30 -20.67
CA ALA A 174 21.01 -14.34 -21.64
C ALA A 174 21.64 -14.06 -23.03
N ALA A 175 21.65 -12.80 -23.48
CA ALA A 175 22.27 -12.38 -24.73
C ALA A 175 23.79 -12.53 -24.72
N GLU A 176 24.44 -12.24 -23.59
CA GLU A 176 25.88 -12.42 -23.42
C GLU A 176 26.28 -13.91 -23.49
N LYS A 177 25.50 -14.79 -22.85
CA LYS A 177 25.70 -16.24 -22.96
C LYS A 177 25.54 -16.79 -24.38
N SER A 178 24.67 -16.21 -25.21
CA SER A 178 24.49 -16.65 -26.60
C SER A 178 25.58 -16.18 -27.56
N ILE A 179 26.44 -15.24 -27.16
CA ILE A 179 27.58 -14.78 -27.98
C ILE A 179 28.83 -15.63 -27.68
N LEU A 180 28.91 -16.21 -26.48
CA LEU A 180 30.06 -17.02 -26.03
C LEU A 180 29.98 -18.50 -26.45
N HIS A 181 28.83 -18.95 -26.97
CA HIS A 181 28.57 -20.30 -27.46
C HIS A 181 28.27 -20.26 -28.96
#